data_AF-A0A1Y0I8J9-F1
#
_entry.id   AF-A0A1Y0I8J9-F1
#
_cell.length_a   1.000
_cell.length_b   1.000
_cell.length_c   1.000
_cell.angle_alpha   90.00
_cell.angle_beta   90.00
_cell.angle_gamma   90.00
#
_symmetry.space_group_name_H-M   'P 1'
#
loop_
_entity.id
_entity.type
_entity.pdbx_description
1 polymer ?
#
loop_
_entity_poly.entity_id
_entity_poly.type
_entity_poly.pdbx_seq_one_letter_code
_entity_poly.pdbx_strand_id
1 'polypeptide(L)'
;MSVSLSYEMLDAIADTYIPLLALISIFLLVRLGMHRDWRMLARQLGGLIFSLLCAYGLMLVDFLLTIWAHVGMDYSTHTAVALVFVIHLTMWWKRMWRLWWLSFLGYLALMFYQQYHTVADMFSTGVVICMLFVPLLRYAVKTRLDADTKAKGRRADLVYRAGP
;
A
#
# COMPACT_ATOMS: atom_id res chain seq x y z
N MET A 1 -8.91 -0.97 36.88
CA MET A 1 -9.99 -1.53 36.03
C MET A 1 -10.28 -0.70 34.78
N SER A 2 -9.95 0.61 34.73
CA SER A 2 -10.13 1.45 33.52
C SER A 2 -8.99 1.32 32.48
N VAL A 3 -7.75 1.04 32.92
CA VAL A 3 -6.58 0.94 32.03
C VAL A 3 -6.67 -0.28 31.11
N SER A 4 -7.12 -1.43 31.60
CA SER A 4 -7.28 -2.65 30.80
C SER A 4 -8.33 -2.48 29.70
N LEU A 5 -9.47 -1.87 30.02
CA LEU A 5 -10.53 -1.59 29.04
C LEU A 5 -10.06 -0.63 27.94
N SER A 6 -9.26 0.38 28.30
CA SER A 6 -8.69 1.30 27.33
C SER A 6 -7.66 0.62 26.42
N TYR A 7 -6.88 -0.33 26.94
CA TYR A 7 -5.87 -1.07 26.19
C TYR A 7 -6.53 -2.02 25.16
N GLU A 8 -7.54 -2.77 25.60
CA GLU A 8 -8.35 -3.64 24.73
C GLU A 8 -9.09 -2.86 23.63
N MET A 9 -9.58 -1.64 23.94
CA MET A 9 -10.23 -0.81 22.92
C MET A 9 -9.24 -0.33 21.86
N LEU A 10 -8.03 0.06 22.25
CA LEU A 10 -6.96 0.45 21.33
C LEU A 10 -6.48 -0.74 20.49
N ASP A 11 -6.51 -1.95 21.05
CA ASP A 11 -6.17 -3.22 20.39
C ASP A 11 -7.19 -3.53 19.29
N ALA A 12 -8.49 -3.44 19.60
CA ALA A 12 -9.57 -3.57 18.62
C ALA A 12 -9.49 -2.52 17.48
N ILE A 13 -9.06 -1.29 17.80
CA ILE A 13 -8.79 -0.26 16.79
C ILE A 13 -7.63 -0.67 15.87
N ALA A 14 -6.55 -1.21 16.43
CA ALA A 14 -5.40 -1.67 15.67
C ALA A 14 -5.77 -2.82 14.72
N ASP A 15 -6.58 -3.78 15.18
CA ASP A 15 -7.04 -4.92 14.38
C ASP A 15 -7.99 -4.52 13.24
N THR A 16 -8.73 -3.43 13.41
CA THR A 16 -9.67 -2.94 12.38
C THR A 16 -8.95 -2.18 11.26
N TYR A 17 -7.74 -1.67 11.50
CA TYR A 17 -7.04 -0.78 10.57
C TYR A 17 -6.81 -1.40 9.19
N ILE A 18 -6.20 -2.59 9.14
CA ILE A 18 -5.90 -3.28 7.88
C ILE A 18 -7.18 -3.70 7.13
N PRO A 19 -8.19 -4.34 7.77
CA PRO A 19 -9.47 -4.63 7.14
C PRO A 19 -10.14 -3.40 6.54
N LEU A 20 -10.09 -2.25 7.23
CA LEU A 20 -10.67 -1.01 6.71
C LEU A 20 -9.97 -0.54 5.43
N LEU A 21 -8.63 -0.53 5.41
CA LEU A 21 -7.88 -0.18 4.19
C LEU A 21 -8.16 -1.15 3.04
N ALA A 22 -8.33 -2.44 3.34
CA ALA A 22 -8.70 -3.45 2.36
C ALA A 22 -10.08 -3.19 1.78
N LEU A 23 -11.08 -2.88 2.63
CA LEU A 23 -12.44 -2.56 2.19
C LEU A 23 -12.47 -1.33 1.28
N ILE A 24 -11.74 -0.26 1.63
CA ILE A 24 -11.62 0.93 0.78
C ILE A 24 -11.00 0.57 -0.56
N SER A 25 -9.93 -0.24 -0.56
CA SER A 25 -9.26 -0.67 -1.79
C SER A 25 -10.18 -1.50 -2.69
N ILE A 26 -10.94 -2.44 -2.10
CA ILE A 26 -11.93 -3.26 -2.81
C ILE A 26 -13.03 -2.37 -3.40
N PHE A 27 -13.58 -1.45 -2.61
CA PHE A 27 -14.62 -0.52 -3.07
C PHE A 27 -14.16 0.28 -4.31
N LEU A 28 -12.92 0.75 -4.31
CA LEU A 28 -12.33 1.47 -5.45
C LEU A 28 -12.19 0.59 -6.69
N LEU A 29 -11.76 -0.66 -6.52
CA LEU A 29 -11.65 -1.64 -7.61
C LEU A 29 -13.02 -1.99 -8.19
N VAL A 30 -14.04 -2.20 -7.34
CA VAL A 30 -15.42 -2.46 -7.78
C VAL A 30 -15.96 -1.28 -8.60
N ARG A 31 -15.78 -0.05 -8.11
CA ARG A 31 -16.19 1.16 -8.83
C ARG A 31 -15.55 1.25 -10.22
N LEU A 32 -14.28 0.86 -10.34
CA LEU A 32 -13.57 0.85 -11.62
C LEU A 32 -14.14 -0.18 -12.60
N GLY A 33 -14.49 -1.36 -12.09
CA GLY A 33 -15.19 -2.39 -12.85
C GLY A 33 -16.55 -1.90 -13.36
N MET A 34 -17.30 -1.17 -12.52
CA MET A 34 -18.58 -0.57 -12.92
C MET A 34 -18.44 0.47 -14.02
N HIS A 35 -17.37 1.26 -14.01
CA HIS A 35 -17.04 2.20 -15.09
C HIS A 35 -16.43 1.53 -16.33
N ARG A 36 -16.31 0.20 -16.36
CA ARG A 36 -15.77 -0.63 -17.46
C ARG A 36 -14.35 -0.27 -17.89
N ASP A 37 -13.54 0.30 -17.00
CA ASP A 37 -12.11 0.54 -17.25
C ASP A 37 -11.29 -0.71 -16.87
N TRP A 38 -11.47 -1.77 -17.66
CA TRP A 38 -10.84 -3.08 -17.43
C TRP A 38 -9.31 -3.02 -17.46
N ARG A 39 -8.73 -2.10 -18.23
CA ARG A 39 -7.27 -1.93 -18.31
C ARG A 39 -6.70 -1.31 -17.05
N MET A 40 -7.37 -0.31 -16.49
CA MET A 40 -6.97 0.23 -15.18
C MET A 40 -7.22 -0.80 -14.09
N LEU A 41 -8.34 -1.54 -14.14
CA LEU A 41 -8.69 -2.55 -13.14
C LEU A 41 -7.64 -3.65 -13.08
N ALA A 42 -7.29 -4.24 -14.22
CA ALA A 42 -6.29 -5.30 -14.28
C ALA A 42 -4.93 -4.84 -13.74
N ARG A 43 -4.50 -3.60 -14.05
CA ARG A 43 -3.24 -3.03 -13.52
C ARG A 43 -3.28 -2.83 -12.01
N GLN A 44 -4.36 -2.26 -11.49
CA GLN A 44 -4.49 -1.96 -10.07
C GLN A 44 -4.66 -3.23 -9.23
N LEU A 45 -5.51 -4.15 -9.69
CA LEU A 45 -5.71 -5.45 -9.07
C LEU A 45 -4.44 -6.31 -9.13
N GLY A 46 -3.80 -6.40 -10.30
CA GLY A 46 -2.56 -7.14 -10.47
C GLY A 46 -1.43 -6.60 -9.60
N GLY A 47 -1.28 -5.27 -9.54
CA GLY A 47 -0.31 -4.62 -8.65
C GLY A 47 -0.60 -4.88 -7.17
N LEU A 48 -1.86 -4.83 -6.75
CA LEU A 48 -2.26 -5.11 -5.37
C LEU A 48 -2.00 -6.58 -4.99
N ILE A 49 -2.42 -7.53 -5.83
CA ILE A 49 -2.19 -8.97 -5.63
C ILE A 49 -0.69 -9.25 -5.56
N PHE A 50 0.10 -8.75 -6.51
CA PHE A 50 1.54 -8.91 -6.51
C PHE A 50 2.17 -8.38 -5.22
N SER A 51 1.75 -7.20 -4.76
CA SER A 51 2.28 -6.58 -3.54
C SER A 51 1.94 -7.39 -2.28
N LEU A 52 0.71 -7.93 -2.20
CA LEU A 52 0.31 -8.84 -1.10
C LEU A 52 1.09 -10.16 -1.15
N LEU A 53 1.31 -10.72 -2.35
CA LEU A 53 2.14 -11.92 -2.52
C LEU A 53 3.58 -11.66 -2.08
N CYS A 54 4.15 -10.48 -2.33
CA CYS A 54 5.46 -10.12 -1.79
C CYS A 54 5.44 -10.04 -0.26
N ALA A 55 4.42 -9.43 0.35
CA ALA A 55 4.32 -9.30 1.80
C ALA A 55 4.18 -10.66 2.50
N TYR A 56 3.28 -11.53 2.05
CA TYR A 56 3.11 -12.86 2.62
C TYR A 56 4.21 -13.84 2.18
N GLY A 57 4.76 -13.67 0.99
CA GLY A 57 5.89 -14.45 0.51
C GLY A 57 7.15 -14.17 1.35
N LEU A 58 7.39 -12.91 1.70
CA LEU A 58 8.49 -12.55 2.60
C LEU A 58 8.27 -13.09 4.02
N MET A 59 7.04 -13.05 4.53
CA MET A 59 6.68 -13.72 5.79
C MET A 59 6.99 -15.22 5.75
N LEU A 60 6.65 -15.90 4.64
CA LEU A 60 6.95 -17.32 4.48
C LEU A 60 8.46 -17.57 4.41
N VAL A 61 9.20 -16.75 3.68
CA VAL A 61 10.66 -16.84 3.59
C VAL A 61 11.29 -16.63 4.96
N ASP A 62 10.85 -15.62 5.71
CA ASP A 62 11.32 -15.38 7.08
C ASP A 62 10.95 -16.52 8.01
N PHE A 63 9.75 -17.10 7.92
CA PHE A 63 9.37 -18.27 8.70
C PHE A 63 10.29 -19.48 8.44
N LEU A 64 10.71 -19.68 7.18
CA LEU A 64 11.57 -20.81 6.79
C LEU A 64 13.05 -20.59 7.11
N LEU A 65 13.53 -19.35 6.98
CA LEU A 65 14.95 -19.00 7.10
C LEU A 65 15.28 -18.27 8.41
N THR A 66 14.27 -17.88 9.17
CA THR A 66 14.34 -17.15 10.45
C THR A 66 15.20 -15.87 10.35
N ILE A 67 15.12 -15.15 9.23
CA ILE A 67 16.04 -14.06 8.87
C ILE A 67 16.01 -12.95 9.93
N TRP A 68 14.83 -12.52 10.36
CA TRP A 68 14.67 -11.50 11.38
C TRP A 68 15.15 -12.00 12.76
N ALA A 69 14.84 -13.26 13.09
CA ALA A 69 15.26 -13.84 14.36
C ALA A 69 16.79 -13.98 14.51
N HIS A 70 17.53 -14.17 13.41
CA HIS A 70 19.00 -14.20 13.42
C HIS A 70 19.64 -12.90 13.94
N VAL A 71 18.90 -11.78 13.90
CA VAL A 71 19.33 -10.47 14.39
C VAL A 71 18.48 -9.99 15.58
N GLY A 72 17.71 -10.89 16.20
CA GLY A 72 16.88 -10.60 17.38
C GLY A 72 15.68 -9.69 17.08
N MET A 73 15.17 -9.74 15.85
CA MET A 73 13.98 -9.00 15.40
C MET A 73 12.87 -9.98 14.98
N ASP A 74 11.68 -9.44 14.72
CA ASP A 74 10.54 -10.19 14.18
C ASP A 74 9.95 -9.50 12.93
N TYR A 75 9.52 -10.30 11.95
CA TYR A 75 8.83 -9.77 10.78
C TYR A 75 7.43 -9.24 11.14
N SER A 76 7.14 -8.00 10.76
CA SER A 76 5.84 -7.37 11.05
C SER A 76 4.86 -7.47 9.88
N THR A 77 4.01 -8.49 9.90
CA THR A 77 2.91 -8.67 8.93
C THR A 77 1.98 -7.45 8.88
N HIS A 78 1.68 -6.88 10.04
CA HIS A 78 0.88 -5.67 10.16
C HIS A 78 1.50 -4.50 9.39
N THR A 79 2.80 -4.26 9.59
CA THR A 79 3.52 -3.21 8.86
C THR A 79 3.54 -3.46 7.36
N ALA A 80 3.87 -4.69 6.95
CA ALA A 80 3.98 -5.05 5.53
C ALA A 80 2.65 -4.87 4.79
N VAL A 81 1.55 -5.41 5.33
CA VAL A 81 0.23 -5.37 4.67
C VAL A 81 -0.38 -3.98 4.73
N ALA A 82 -0.25 -3.25 5.85
CA ALA A 82 -0.70 -1.86 5.92
C ALA A 82 0.01 -0.98 4.88
N LEU A 83 1.33 -1.16 4.73
CA LEU A 83 2.13 -0.42 3.76
C LEU A 83 1.70 -0.71 2.30
N VAL A 84 1.37 -1.96 1.96
CA VAL A 84 0.79 -2.34 0.66
C VAL A 84 -0.46 -1.51 0.36
N PHE A 85 -1.42 -1.46 1.29
CA PHE A 85 -2.67 -0.74 1.07
C PHE A 85 -2.48 0.77 1.07
N VAL A 86 -1.63 1.33 1.93
CA VAL A 86 -1.33 2.77 1.97
C VAL A 86 -0.70 3.23 0.65
N ILE A 87 0.22 2.44 0.09
CA ILE A 87 0.82 2.71 -1.22
C ILE A 87 -0.25 2.61 -2.32
N HIS A 88 -1.09 1.57 -2.31
CA HIS A 88 -2.18 1.40 -3.27
C HIS A 88 -3.15 2.61 -3.26
N LEU A 89 -3.62 3.00 -2.08
CA LEU A 89 -4.54 4.13 -1.90
C LEU A 89 -3.89 5.48 -2.24
N THR A 90 -2.60 5.64 -1.99
CA THR A 90 -1.83 6.82 -2.40
C THR A 90 -1.75 6.94 -3.92
N MET A 91 -1.55 5.82 -4.63
CA MET A 91 -1.54 5.79 -6.09
C MET A 91 -2.91 6.11 -6.70
N TRP A 92 -3.99 5.80 -5.97
CA TRP A 92 -5.36 6.10 -6.34
C TRP A 92 -5.75 7.56 -6.10
N TRP A 93 -5.64 8.03 -4.87
CA TRP A 93 -5.99 9.39 -4.45
C TRP A 93 -4.77 10.22 -4.10
N LYS A 94 -4.07 10.68 -5.14
CA LYS A 94 -2.88 11.53 -5.01
C LYS A 94 -3.11 12.78 -4.14
N ARG A 95 -4.30 13.38 -4.15
CA ARG A 95 -4.59 14.56 -3.30
C ARG A 95 -4.61 14.23 -1.81
N MET A 96 -4.95 12.99 -1.45
CA MET A 96 -5.09 12.51 -0.07
C MET A 96 -3.87 11.73 0.42
N TRP A 97 -2.75 11.71 -0.33
CA TRP A 97 -1.56 10.94 0.04
C TRP A 97 -1.11 11.20 1.48
N ARG A 98 -1.08 12.47 1.91
CA ARG A 98 -0.70 12.85 3.27
C ARG A 98 -1.55 12.19 4.34
N LEU A 99 -2.85 12.02 4.09
CA LEU A 99 -3.77 11.38 5.02
C LEU A 99 -3.48 9.88 5.17
N TRP A 100 -3.18 9.19 4.07
CA TRP A 100 -2.83 7.76 4.10
C TRP A 100 -1.51 7.51 4.83
N TRP A 101 -0.50 8.33 4.58
CA TRP A 101 0.78 8.20 5.28
C TRP A 101 0.69 8.63 6.74
N LEU A 102 -0.08 9.67 7.06
CA LEU A 102 -0.31 10.07 8.45
C LEU A 102 -1.08 9.00 9.23
N SER A 103 -2.08 8.37 8.62
CA SER A 103 -2.80 7.25 9.27
C SER A 103 -1.90 6.05 9.48
N PHE A 104 -1.00 5.75 8.53
CA PHE A 104 0.00 4.70 8.68
C PHE A 104 0.99 4.98 9.81
N LEU A 105 1.51 6.21 9.91
CA LEU A 105 2.38 6.60 11.03
C LEU A 105 1.66 6.50 12.38
N GLY A 106 0.38 6.90 12.43
CA GLY A 106 -0.46 6.70 13.61
C GLY A 106 -0.63 5.22 13.96
N TYR A 107 -0.78 4.36 12.96
CA TYR A 107 -0.85 2.91 13.16
C TYR A 107 0.47 2.31 13.67
N LEU A 108 1.62 2.73 13.14
CA LEU A 108 2.93 2.30 13.66
C LEU A 108 3.12 2.74 15.13
N ALA A 109 2.73 3.98 15.45
CA ALA A 109 2.76 4.47 16.82
C ALA A 109 1.85 3.67 17.75
N LEU A 110 0.66 3.28 17.26
CA LEU A 110 -0.28 2.44 17.99
C LEU A 110 0.29 1.03 18.23
N MET A 111 0.88 0.40 17.22
CA MET A 111 1.53 -0.92 17.36
C MET A 111 2.70 -0.88 18.34
N PHE A 112 3.50 0.20 18.34
CA PHE A 112 4.56 0.40 19.32
C PHE A 112 3.98 0.55 20.73
N TYR A 113 2.92 1.36 20.89
CA TYR A 113 2.25 1.54 22.19
C TYR A 113 1.65 0.22 22.71
N GLN A 114 1.03 -0.56 21.83
CA GLN A 114 0.44 -1.87 22.12
C GLN A 114 1.45 -3.01 22.26
N GLN A 115 2.75 -2.71 22.11
CA GLN A 115 3.83 -3.68 22.19
C GLN A 115 3.66 -4.87 21.21
N TYR A 116 3.02 -4.62 20.05
CA TYR A 116 2.89 -5.62 19.00
C TYR A 116 4.25 -5.93 18.38
N HIS A 117 5.02 -4.87 18.11
CA HIS A 117 6.32 -4.93 17.46
C HIS A 117 7.20 -3.79 17.94
N THR A 118 8.51 -4.02 17.91
CA THR A 118 9.49 -2.96 18.15
C THR A 118 9.59 -2.02 16.94
N VAL A 119 10.18 -0.84 17.16
CA VAL A 119 10.49 0.09 16.06
C VAL A 119 11.43 -0.56 15.04
N ALA A 120 12.35 -1.42 15.49
CA ALA A 120 13.29 -2.11 14.61
C ALA A 120 12.57 -3.12 13.69
N ASP A 121 11.61 -3.88 14.22
CA ASP A 121 10.78 -4.84 13.47
C ASP A 121 10.00 -4.12 12.36
N MET A 122 9.29 -3.05 12.73
CA MET A 122 8.47 -2.28 11.80
C MET A 122 9.34 -1.58 10.74
N PHE A 123 10.45 -0.95 11.15
CA PHE A 123 11.33 -0.24 10.23
C PHE A 123 12.02 -1.18 9.24
N SER A 124 12.62 -2.27 9.73
CA SER A 124 13.29 -3.26 8.89
C SER A 124 12.32 -3.92 7.91
N THR A 125 11.13 -4.32 8.38
CA THR A 125 10.05 -4.85 7.53
C THR A 125 9.64 -3.85 6.45
N GLY A 126 9.36 -2.61 6.85
CA GLY A 126 8.94 -1.55 5.93
C GLY A 126 9.99 -1.23 4.86
N VAL A 127 11.28 -1.25 5.21
CA VAL A 127 12.38 -1.03 4.27
C VAL A 127 12.43 -2.14 3.22
N VAL A 128 12.41 -3.41 3.63
CA VAL A 128 12.48 -4.53 2.67
C VAL A 128 11.27 -4.54 1.75
N ILE A 129 10.06 -4.31 2.28
CA ILE A 129 8.85 -4.20 1.46
C ILE A 129 8.93 -3.03 0.48
N CYS A 130 9.38 -1.85 0.92
CA CYS A 130 9.59 -0.71 0.02
C CYS A 130 10.58 -1.05 -1.11
N MET A 131 11.68 -1.74 -0.81
CA MET A 131 12.67 -2.17 -1.80
C MET A 131 12.05 -3.09 -2.86
N LEU A 132 11.23 -4.05 -2.43
CA LEU A 132 10.50 -4.95 -3.34
C LEU A 132 9.50 -4.21 -4.24
N PHE A 133 8.99 -3.04 -3.81
CA PHE A 133 8.02 -2.25 -4.59
C PHE A 133 8.65 -1.21 -5.51
N VAL A 134 9.96 -0.95 -5.42
CA VAL A 134 10.66 -0.02 -6.34
C VAL A 134 10.43 -0.35 -7.82
N PRO A 135 10.52 -1.61 -8.28
CA PRO A 135 10.26 -1.96 -9.68
C PRO A 135 8.81 -1.66 -10.10
N LEU A 136 7.85 -1.94 -9.21
CA LEU A 136 6.42 -1.70 -9.45
C LEU A 136 6.14 -0.18 -9.58
N LEU A 137 6.73 0.62 -8.68
CA LEU A 137 6.62 2.07 -8.71
C LEU A 137 7.24 2.65 -9.99
N ARG A 138 8.42 2.17 -10.41
CA ARG A 138 9.07 2.60 -11.66
C ARG A 138 8.22 2.28 -12.89
N TYR A 139 7.65 1.07 -12.94
CA TYR A 139 6.75 0.67 -14.03
C TYR A 139 5.47 1.54 -14.06
N ALA A 140 4.87 1.80 -12.90
CA ALA A 140 3.69 2.65 -12.78
C ALA A 140 3.95 4.11 -13.19
N VAL A 141 5.12 4.67 -12.88
CA VAL A 141 5.51 6.02 -13.30
C VAL A 141 5.75 6.08 -14.81
N LYS A 142 6.50 5.12 -15.37
CA LYS A 142 6.78 5.07 -16.81
C LYS A 142 5.50 5.02 -17.65
N THR A 143 4.59 4.11 -17.31
CA THR A 143 3.32 3.96 -18.04
C THR A 143 2.43 5.20 -17.97
N ARG A 144 2.52 6.00 -16.90
CA ARG A 144 1.82 7.30 -16.80
C ARG A 144 2.46 8.37 -17.70
N LEU A 145 3.79 8.48 -17.69
CA LEU A 145 4.51 9.41 -18.56
C LEU A 145 4.21 9.15 -20.04
N ASP A 146 4.16 7.87 -20.44
CA ASP A 146 3.83 7.46 -21.81
C ASP A 146 2.39 7.85 -22.18
N ALA A 147 1.45 7.75 -21.23
CA ALA A 147 0.06 8.13 -21.44
C ALA A 147 -0.13 9.65 -21.59
N ASP A 148 0.50 10.45 -20.72
CA ASP A 148 0.44 11.92 -20.79
C ASP A 148 1.09 12.45 -22.08
N THR A 149 2.20 11.84 -22.51
CA THR A 149 2.88 12.17 -23.76
C THR A 149 1.98 11.89 -24.97
N LYS A 150 1.32 10.73 -25.00
CA LYS A 150 0.33 10.39 -26.06
C LYS A 150 -0.88 11.33 -26.05
N ALA A 151 -1.35 11.75 -24.89
CA ALA A 151 -2.48 12.69 -24.77
C ALA A 151 -2.13 14.09 -25.29
N LYS A 152 -0.93 14.59 -24.97
CA LYS A 152 -0.41 15.86 -25.54
C LYS A 152 -0.24 15.77 -27.06
N GLY A 153 0.34 14.69 -27.58
CA GLY A 153 0.51 14.48 -29.02
C GLY A 153 -0.82 14.55 -29.78
N ARG A 154 -1.85 13.82 -29.32
CA ARG A 154 -3.18 13.86 -29.95
C ARG A 154 -3.83 15.24 -29.91
N ARG A 155 -3.64 16.01 -28.82
CA ARG A 155 -4.15 17.39 -28.75
C ARG A 155 -3.45 18.30 -29.76
N ALA A 156 -2.14 18.17 -29.93
CA ALA A 156 -1.39 18.93 -30.93
C ALA A 156 -1.86 18.58 -32.35
N ASP A 157 -2.08 17.30 -32.65
CA ASP A 157 -2.60 16.84 -33.94
C ASP A 157 -4.01 17.38 -34.24
N LEU A 158 -4.88 17.43 -33.23
CA LEU A 158 -6.24 17.98 -33.37
C LEU A 158 -6.22 19.49 -33.61
N VAL A 159 -5.36 20.24 -32.92
CA VAL A 159 -5.18 21.69 -33.16
C VAL A 159 -4.62 21.94 -34.56
N TYR A 160 -3.67 21.13 -35.01
CA TYR A 160 -3.11 21.24 -36.37
C TYR A 160 -4.16 20.92 -37.45
N ARG A 161 -5.01 19.91 -37.24
CA ARG A 161 -6.09 19.54 -38.18
C ARG A 161 -7.29 20.48 -38.15
N ALA A 162 -7.51 21.22 -37.06
CA ALA A 162 -8.64 22.13 -36.94
C ALA A 162 -8.48 23.38 -37.83
N GLY A 163 -7.24 23.77 -38.18
CA GLY A 163 -6.97 24.97 -39.00
C GLY A 163 -7.48 26.28 -38.36
N PRO A 164 -7.01 27.45 -38.82
CA PRO A 164 -7.70 28.72 -38.55
C PRO A 164 -9.05 28.80 -39.25
#